data_AF-A0A7X7RF93-F1
#
_entry.id   AF-A0A7X7RF93-F1
#
_cell.length_a   1.000
_cell.length_b   1.000
_cell.length_c   1.000
_cell.angle_alpha   90.00
_cell.angle_beta   90.00
_cell.angle_gamma   90.00
#
_symmetry.space_group_name_H-M   'P 1'
#
loop_
_entity.id
_entity.type
_entity.pdbx_description
1 polymer ?
#
loop_
_entity_poly.entity_id
_entity_poly.type
_entity_poly.pdbx_seq_one_letter_code
_entity_poly.pdbx_strand_id
1 'polypeptide(L)'
;MFVLGNTHLWWKSSNPADPSFQRGSDEARVLQVGLASGLIAKYQKQYAAPAVFLGDMNCGYRAAPIQVALQSGFVHAHDAATEYASEGNGHHYCYPSGHKPYVPQPFVNAIDHILLRDAPKDAVRRFDRYTPDYYETLSDHYPVYIDAVL
;
A
#
# COMPACT_ATOMS: atom_id res chain seq x y z
N MET A 1 7.24 -12.13 16.38
CA MET A 1 7.25 -10.68 16.76
C MET A 1 7.71 -9.93 15.53
N PHE A 2 7.10 -8.78 15.20
CA PHE A 2 7.45 -8.01 14.01
C PHE A 2 7.36 -6.50 14.27
N VAL A 3 8.06 -5.72 13.46
CA VAL A 3 7.94 -4.25 13.43
C VAL A 3 6.81 -3.88 12.50
N LEU A 4 5.86 -3.07 12.99
CA LEU A 4 4.76 -2.56 12.17
C LEU A 4 4.97 -1.07 11.89
N GLY A 5 5.09 -0.71 10.61
CA GLY A 5 4.91 0.65 10.12
C GLY A 5 3.52 0.79 9.52
N ASN A 6 2.70 1.70 10.02
CA ASN A 6 1.44 2.09 9.41
C ASN A 6 1.53 3.55 8.95
N THR A 7 0.97 3.88 7.79
CA THR A 7 1.05 5.24 7.24
C THR A 7 -0.18 5.65 6.45
N HIS A 8 -0.27 6.95 6.24
CA HIS A 8 -1.13 7.58 5.25
C HIS A 8 -0.28 8.68 4.60
N LEU A 9 0.16 8.46 3.36
CA LEU A 9 1.07 9.38 2.68
C LEU A 9 0.35 10.57 2.05
N TRP A 10 1.13 11.56 1.59
CA TRP A 10 0.62 12.74 0.93
C TRP A 10 -0.27 12.40 -0.28
N TRP A 11 -1.49 12.93 -0.30
CA TRP A 11 -2.57 12.47 -1.19
C TRP A 11 -2.72 13.23 -2.51
N LYS A 12 -2.10 14.41 -2.64
CA LYS A 12 -2.28 15.21 -3.86
C LYS A 12 -1.61 14.54 -5.06
N SER A 13 -2.15 14.83 -6.23
CA SER A 13 -1.66 14.27 -7.49
C SER A 13 -0.50 15.09 -8.07
N SER A 14 0.47 14.43 -8.70
CA SER A 14 1.47 15.09 -9.55
C SER A 14 1.01 15.30 -10.99
N ASN A 15 -0.15 14.75 -11.37
CA ASN A 15 -0.70 14.91 -12.71
C ASN A 15 -1.35 16.30 -12.85
N PRO A 16 -0.87 17.19 -13.74
CA PRO A 16 -1.44 18.53 -13.92
C PRO A 16 -2.90 18.55 -14.35
N ALA A 17 -3.44 17.45 -14.89
CA ALA A 17 -4.83 17.33 -15.29
C ALA A 17 -5.77 16.92 -14.12
N ASP A 18 -5.22 16.57 -12.97
CA ASP A 18 -6.00 16.10 -11.82
C ASP A 18 -6.54 17.29 -11.01
N PRO A 19 -7.80 17.27 -10.55
CA PRO A 19 -8.36 18.32 -9.68
C PRO A 19 -7.58 18.53 -8.37
N SER A 20 -6.84 17.53 -7.93
CA SER A 20 -5.99 17.55 -6.75
C SER A 20 -4.52 17.83 -7.09
N PHE A 21 -4.20 18.37 -8.27
CA PHE A 21 -2.82 18.63 -8.68
C PHE A 21 -2.08 19.53 -7.69
N GLN A 22 -0.92 19.04 -7.25
CA GLN A 22 0.10 19.83 -6.58
C GLN A 22 1.48 19.35 -7.05
N ARG A 23 2.26 20.26 -7.62
CA ARG A 23 3.64 19.98 -8.04
C ARG A 23 4.45 19.44 -6.85
N GLY A 24 5.24 18.40 -7.09
CA GLY A 24 6.11 17.81 -6.05
C GLY A 24 5.48 16.68 -5.23
N SER A 25 4.27 16.22 -5.59
CA SER A 25 3.53 15.26 -4.75
C SER A 25 4.09 13.83 -4.79
N ASP A 26 4.70 13.39 -5.89
CA ASP A 26 5.44 12.11 -5.93
C ASP A 26 6.72 12.22 -5.10
N GLU A 27 7.45 13.32 -5.23
CA GLU A 27 8.68 13.58 -4.49
C GLU A 27 8.44 13.65 -2.98
N ALA A 28 7.31 14.24 -2.56
CA ALA A 28 6.88 14.22 -1.17
C ALA A 28 6.66 12.78 -0.66
N ARG A 29 5.94 11.95 -1.42
CA ARG A 29 5.72 10.53 -1.07
C ARG A 29 7.03 9.74 -1.04
N VAL A 30 7.94 9.97 -1.98
CA VAL A 30 9.29 9.35 -1.99
C VAL A 30 10.06 9.71 -0.72
N LEU A 31 10.07 10.98 -0.32
CA LEU A 31 10.72 11.42 0.91
C LEU A 31 10.09 10.74 2.14
N GLN A 32 8.75 10.69 2.22
CA GLN A 32 8.03 10.05 3.32
C GLN A 32 8.36 8.55 3.42
N VAL A 33 8.35 7.82 2.30
CA VAL A 33 8.72 6.39 2.26
C VAL A 33 10.16 6.18 2.68
N GLY A 34 11.09 7.03 2.25
CA GLY A 34 12.50 6.94 2.64
C GLY A 34 12.69 7.11 4.15
N LEU A 35 12.05 8.13 4.74
CA LEU A 35 12.09 8.37 6.19
C LEU A 35 11.48 7.19 6.97
N ALA A 36 10.30 6.70 6.55
CA ALA A 36 9.64 5.57 7.19
C ALA A 36 10.48 4.28 7.10
N SER A 37 11.04 3.98 5.92
CA SER A 37 11.89 2.80 5.69
C SER A 37 13.13 2.80 6.58
N GLY A 38 13.73 3.98 6.80
CA GLY A 38 14.87 4.16 7.71
C GLY A 38 14.50 3.93 9.18
N LEU A 39 13.35 4.45 9.63
CA LEU A 39 12.84 4.20 10.98
C LEU A 39 12.50 2.72 11.21
N ILE A 40 11.87 2.08 10.23
CA ILE A 40 11.59 0.64 10.28
C ILE A 40 12.88 -0.16 10.36
N ALA A 41 13.90 0.18 9.54
CA ALA A 41 15.20 -0.50 9.57
C ALA A 41 15.88 -0.39 10.94
N LYS A 42 15.82 0.79 11.57
CA LYS A 42 16.32 1.00 12.93
C LYS A 42 15.68 0.03 13.91
N TYR A 43 14.36 -0.10 13.90
CA TYR A 43 13.65 -0.97 14.84
C TYR A 43 13.81 -2.46 14.51
N GLN A 44 13.86 -2.85 13.24
CA GLN A 44 14.15 -4.23 12.87
C GLN A 44 15.51 -4.67 13.41
N LYS A 45 16.53 -3.82 13.30
CA LYS A 45 17.86 -4.09 13.86
C LYS A 45 17.82 -4.16 15.39
N GLN A 46 17.10 -3.26 16.04
CA GLN A 46 17.00 -3.22 17.50
C GLN A 46 16.32 -4.47 18.07
N TYR A 47 15.31 -4.99 17.39
CA TYR A 47 14.48 -6.09 17.89
C TYR A 47 14.73 -7.44 17.18
N ALA A 48 15.66 -7.49 16.23
CA ALA A 48 15.96 -8.67 15.41
C ALA A 48 14.69 -9.32 14.84
N ALA A 49 13.84 -8.53 14.20
CA ALA A 49 12.50 -8.93 13.77
C ALA A 49 12.21 -8.53 12.31
N PRO A 50 11.34 -9.29 11.59
CA PRO A 50 10.82 -8.85 10.29
C PRO A 50 9.98 -7.58 10.42
N ALA A 51 9.75 -6.91 9.31
CA ALA A 51 8.89 -5.74 9.24
C ALA A 51 7.70 -5.92 8.29
N VAL A 52 6.59 -5.29 8.67
CA VAL A 52 5.45 -5.02 7.81
C VAL A 52 5.29 -3.50 7.72
N PHE A 53 5.23 -2.98 6.50
CA PHE A 53 4.97 -1.57 6.22
C PHE A 53 3.70 -1.46 5.37
N LEU A 54 2.66 -0.85 5.92
CA LEU A 54 1.35 -0.82 5.28
C LEU A 54 0.63 0.53 5.40
N GLY A 55 -0.43 0.67 4.61
CA GLY A 55 -1.38 1.76 4.69
C GLY A 55 -1.67 2.38 3.32
N ASP A 56 -2.40 3.50 3.34
CA ASP A 56 -2.68 4.29 2.15
C ASP A 56 -1.41 5.07 1.75
N MET A 57 -0.73 4.60 0.70
CA MET A 57 0.46 5.27 0.18
C MET A 57 0.13 6.28 -0.92
N ASN A 58 -1.16 6.45 -1.24
CA ASN A 58 -1.67 7.39 -2.22
C ASN A 58 -0.99 7.30 -3.60
N CYS A 59 -0.40 6.17 -3.96
CA CYS A 59 0.37 6.00 -5.19
C CYS A 59 0.18 4.60 -5.76
N GLY A 60 0.16 4.45 -7.09
CA GLY A 60 0.05 3.13 -7.71
C GLY A 60 1.27 2.25 -7.47
N TYR A 61 1.13 0.93 -7.65
CA TYR A 61 2.21 -0.05 -7.45
C TYR A 61 3.50 0.27 -8.22
N ARG A 62 3.41 0.82 -9.44
CA ARG A 62 4.57 1.20 -10.27
C ARG A 62 5.12 2.59 -9.96
N ALA A 63 4.52 3.34 -9.05
CA ALA A 63 4.94 4.71 -8.73
C ALA A 63 6.27 4.71 -7.98
N ALA A 64 7.04 5.80 -8.15
CA ALA A 64 8.36 5.97 -7.55
C ALA A 64 8.42 5.67 -6.03
N PRO A 65 7.44 6.07 -5.18
CA PRO A 65 7.48 5.76 -3.76
C PRO A 65 7.51 4.24 -3.47
N ILE A 66 6.69 3.45 -4.16
CA ILE A 66 6.68 1.98 -4.00
C ILE A 66 7.98 1.38 -4.49
N GLN A 67 8.47 1.82 -5.65
CA GLN A 67 9.73 1.31 -6.22
C GLN A 67 10.93 1.59 -5.31
N VAL A 68 10.97 2.75 -4.64
CA VAL A 68 11.99 3.06 -3.62
C VAL A 68 11.91 2.13 -2.42
N ALA A 69 10.70 1.80 -1.94
CA ALA A 69 10.53 0.83 -0.87
C ALA A 69 11.05 -0.56 -1.29
N LEU A 70 10.70 -1.03 -2.49
CA LEU A 70 11.16 -2.33 -3.01
C LEU A 70 12.69 -2.37 -3.16
N GLN A 71 13.31 -1.31 -3.68
CA GLN A 71 14.77 -1.18 -3.76
C GLN A 71 15.45 -1.17 -2.38
N SER A 72 14.72 -0.79 -1.33
CA SER A 72 15.18 -0.81 0.06
C SER A 72 15.01 -2.18 0.75
N GLY A 73 14.75 -3.23 -0.03
CA GLY A 73 14.66 -4.62 0.42
C GLY A 73 13.27 -5.07 0.86
N PHE A 74 12.24 -4.23 0.67
CA PHE A 74 10.87 -4.69 0.84
C PHE A 74 10.40 -5.55 -0.34
N VAL A 75 9.46 -6.44 -0.07
CA VAL A 75 8.70 -7.21 -1.05
C VAL A 75 7.24 -6.84 -0.90
N HIS A 76 6.51 -6.66 -2.00
CA HIS A 76 5.08 -6.40 -1.93
C HIS A 76 4.32 -7.69 -1.59
N ALA A 77 3.38 -7.64 -0.65
CA ALA A 77 2.62 -8.80 -0.20
C ALA A 77 1.86 -9.49 -1.33
N HIS A 78 1.28 -8.72 -2.26
CA HIS A 78 0.68 -9.22 -3.50
C HIS A 78 1.62 -10.16 -4.27
N ASP A 79 2.88 -9.76 -4.44
CA ASP A 79 3.86 -10.53 -5.23
C ASP A 79 4.43 -11.73 -4.45
N ALA A 80 4.39 -11.66 -3.12
CA ALA A 80 4.84 -12.72 -2.22
C ALA A 80 3.75 -13.78 -1.95
N ALA A 81 2.49 -13.49 -2.28
CA ALA A 81 1.37 -14.37 -1.95
C ALA A 81 1.45 -15.68 -2.74
N THR A 82 1.31 -16.80 -2.03
CA THR A 82 1.51 -18.14 -2.61
C THR A 82 0.21 -18.84 -3.01
N GLU A 83 -0.92 -18.50 -2.39
CA GLU A 83 -2.22 -19.12 -2.67
C GLU A 83 -3.17 -18.19 -3.43
N TYR A 84 -3.20 -16.91 -3.06
CA TYR A 84 -4.11 -15.94 -3.69
C TYR A 84 -3.61 -14.50 -3.53
N ALA A 85 -3.67 -13.76 -4.63
CA ALA A 85 -3.45 -12.32 -4.69
C ALA A 85 -4.64 -11.64 -5.38
N SER A 86 -5.25 -10.65 -4.74
CA SER A 86 -6.34 -9.87 -5.34
C SER A 86 -5.81 -8.89 -6.39
N GLU A 87 -6.35 -8.99 -7.61
CA GLU A 87 -5.99 -8.16 -8.77
C GLU A 87 -6.73 -6.82 -8.84
N GLY A 88 -7.54 -6.49 -7.82
CA GLY A 88 -8.30 -5.25 -7.76
C GLY A 88 -7.52 -4.08 -7.15
N ASN A 89 -7.89 -2.85 -7.51
CA ASN A 89 -7.38 -1.63 -6.88
C ASN A 89 -7.97 -1.38 -5.48
N GLY A 90 -9.19 -1.87 -5.23
CA GLY A 90 -9.86 -1.79 -3.92
C GLY A 90 -10.10 -0.37 -3.40
N HIS A 91 -10.35 0.60 -4.26
CA HIS A 91 -10.88 1.90 -3.87
C HIS A 91 -11.80 2.45 -4.96
N HIS A 92 -12.70 3.36 -4.60
CA HIS A 92 -13.59 4.03 -5.54
C HIS A 92 -13.50 5.55 -5.39
N TYR A 93 -14.15 6.26 -6.30
CA TYR A 93 -14.19 7.72 -6.24
C TYR A 93 -15.05 8.18 -5.05
N CYS A 94 -14.49 9.02 -4.19
CA CYS A 94 -15.20 9.73 -3.14
C CYS A 94 -14.52 11.07 -2.87
N TYR A 95 -15.19 12.15 -3.23
CA TYR A 95 -14.67 13.51 -3.10
C TYR A 95 -15.81 14.44 -2.64
N PRO A 96 -15.52 15.72 -2.29
CA PRO A 96 -16.58 16.69 -1.95
C PRO A 96 -17.66 16.85 -3.03
N SER A 97 -17.36 16.50 -4.29
CA SER A 97 -18.29 16.47 -5.42
C SER A 97 -19.20 15.24 -5.47
N GLY A 98 -19.03 14.27 -4.58
CA GLY A 98 -19.85 13.08 -4.45
C GLY A 98 -19.08 11.76 -4.47
N HIS A 99 -19.82 10.67 -4.54
CA HIS A 99 -19.33 9.29 -4.55
C HIS A 99 -19.73 8.59 -5.86
N LYS A 100 -18.94 7.60 -6.28
CA LYS A 100 -19.31 6.65 -7.35
C LYS A 100 -19.21 5.21 -6.84
N PRO A 101 -20.09 4.30 -7.30
CA PRO A 101 -19.96 2.88 -7.01
C PRO A 101 -18.59 2.34 -7.42
N TYR A 102 -18.13 1.30 -6.71
CA TYR A 102 -16.89 0.63 -7.06
C TYR A 102 -17.00 -0.05 -8.43
N VAL A 103 -16.04 0.27 -9.30
CA VAL A 103 -15.82 -0.40 -10.57
C VAL A 103 -14.40 -0.93 -10.54
N PRO A 104 -14.19 -2.26 -10.50
CA PRO A 104 -12.86 -2.84 -10.39
C PRO A 104 -11.88 -2.26 -11.42
N GLN A 105 -10.74 -1.78 -10.93
CA GLN A 105 -9.58 -1.43 -11.75
C GLN A 105 -8.42 -2.38 -11.43
N PRO A 106 -7.44 -2.55 -12.33
CA PRO A 106 -6.31 -3.43 -12.10
C PRO A 106 -5.48 -3.01 -10.88
N PHE A 107 -4.87 -3.98 -10.20
CA PHE A 107 -4.04 -3.83 -9.00
C PHE A 107 -2.93 -2.77 -9.15
N VAL A 108 -2.42 -2.57 -10.36
CA VAL A 108 -1.40 -1.52 -10.62
C VAL A 108 -1.86 -0.12 -10.21
N ASN A 109 -3.17 0.12 -10.17
CA ASN A 109 -3.80 1.36 -9.75
C ASN A 109 -4.15 1.39 -8.26
N ALA A 110 -3.92 0.32 -7.51
CA ALA A 110 -4.15 0.30 -6.07
C ALA A 110 -3.24 1.29 -5.35
N ILE A 111 -3.74 1.93 -4.30
CA ILE A 111 -3.01 2.95 -3.53
C ILE A 111 -2.74 2.55 -2.08
N ASP A 112 -3.50 1.59 -1.55
CA ASP A 112 -3.20 0.93 -0.27
C ASP A 112 -2.25 -0.24 -0.49
N HIS A 113 -1.15 -0.28 0.23
CA HIS A 113 -0.11 -1.31 0.04
C HIS A 113 0.23 -2.00 1.35
N ILE A 114 0.71 -3.25 1.24
CA ILE A 114 1.30 -4.00 2.33
C ILE A 114 2.65 -4.53 1.81
N LEU A 115 3.73 -4.10 2.44
CA LEU A 115 5.11 -4.42 2.11
C LEU A 115 5.74 -5.18 3.27
N LEU A 116 6.55 -6.20 2.98
CA LEU A 116 7.25 -7.00 3.98
C LEU A 116 8.77 -6.89 3.79
N ARG A 117 9.55 -6.95 4.86
CA ARG A 117 11.01 -7.09 4.79
C ARG A 117 11.51 -8.08 5.83
N ASP A 118 12.47 -8.91 5.41
CA ASP A 118 13.05 -10.01 6.20
C ASP A 118 12.03 -11.03 6.73
N ALA A 119 10.86 -11.12 6.09
CA ALA A 119 9.89 -12.18 6.37
C ALA A 119 10.39 -13.53 5.81
N PRO A 120 10.00 -14.67 6.40
CA PRO A 120 10.31 -15.98 5.85
C PRO A 120 9.89 -16.09 4.38
N LYS A 121 10.60 -16.93 3.62
CA LYS A 121 10.14 -17.31 2.29
C LYS A 121 8.75 -17.97 2.42
N ASP A 122 7.84 -17.65 1.53
CA ASP A 122 6.46 -18.15 1.52
C ASP A 122 5.64 -17.72 2.75
N ALA A 123 6.06 -16.67 3.46
CA ALA A 123 5.37 -16.15 4.63
C ALA A 123 3.95 -15.66 4.34
N VAL A 124 3.67 -15.19 3.12
CA VAL A 124 2.35 -14.68 2.72
C VAL A 124 1.60 -15.77 1.97
N ARG A 125 0.49 -16.24 2.56
CA ARG A 125 -0.41 -17.19 1.90
C ARG A 125 -1.39 -16.45 1.01
N ARG A 126 -2.04 -15.43 1.57
CA ARG A 126 -3.08 -14.64 0.91
C ARG A 126 -2.77 -13.16 1.00
N PHE A 127 -2.95 -12.45 -0.10
CA PHE A 127 -3.12 -10.99 -0.15
C PHE A 127 -4.48 -10.71 -0.75
N ASP A 128 -5.35 -10.01 -0.02
CA ASP A 128 -6.72 -9.83 -0.46
C ASP A 128 -7.25 -8.42 -0.18
N ARG A 129 -8.15 -7.99 -1.06
CA ARG A 129 -8.94 -6.78 -0.95
C ARG A 129 -10.38 -7.22 -0.92
N TYR A 130 -11.00 -7.14 0.24
CA TYR A 130 -12.33 -7.70 0.43
C TYR A 130 -13.40 -6.81 -0.21
N THR A 131 -13.77 -7.10 -1.46
CA THR A 131 -14.72 -6.33 -2.27
C THR A 131 -15.98 -7.14 -2.64
N PRO A 132 -16.77 -7.65 -1.69
CA PRO A 132 -18.00 -8.37 -2.02
C PRO A 132 -19.08 -7.42 -2.56
N ASP A 133 -20.03 -7.96 -3.34
CA ASP A 133 -21.17 -7.21 -3.91
C ASP A 133 -22.10 -6.60 -2.85
N TYR A 134 -21.99 -7.03 -1.60
CA TYR A 134 -22.74 -6.53 -0.45
C TYR A 134 -21.91 -5.62 0.47
N TYR A 135 -20.77 -5.12 0.00
CA TYR A 135 -19.97 -4.17 0.77
C TYR A 135 -20.69 -2.82 0.85
N GLU A 136 -20.98 -2.39 2.08
CA GLU A 136 -21.49 -1.05 2.35
C GLU A 136 -20.34 -0.03 2.33
N THR A 137 -20.45 0.99 1.48
CA THR A 137 -19.39 1.99 1.24
C THR A 137 -19.33 3.03 2.35
N LEU A 138 -18.95 2.61 3.57
CA LEU A 138 -18.62 3.52 4.68
C LEU A 138 -17.26 4.20 4.52
N SER A 139 -16.42 3.62 3.68
CA SER A 139 -15.10 4.09 3.28
C SER A 139 -15.02 3.94 1.77
N ASP A 140 -14.30 4.85 1.13
CA ASP A 140 -13.98 4.78 -0.30
C ASP A 140 -12.80 3.87 -0.62
N HIS A 141 -12.12 3.41 0.43
CA HIS A 141 -11.14 2.34 0.38
C HIS A 141 -11.73 1.05 0.94
N TYR A 142 -11.49 -0.05 0.24
CA TYR A 142 -11.78 -1.39 0.72
C TYR A 142 -10.64 -1.90 1.59
N PRO A 143 -10.92 -2.68 2.64
CA PRO A 143 -9.88 -3.21 3.50
C PRO A 143 -8.96 -4.14 2.71
N VAL A 144 -7.66 -3.93 2.90
CA VAL A 144 -6.59 -4.81 2.42
C VAL A 144 -6.06 -5.60 3.60
N TYR A 145 -5.88 -6.90 3.42
CA TYR A 145 -5.32 -7.75 4.46
C TYR A 145 -4.42 -8.84 3.87
N ILE A 146 -3.61 -9.42 4.75
CA ILE A 146 -2.79 -10.59 4.45
C ILE A 146 -3.04 -11.70 5.46
N ASP A 147 -2.96 -12.95 5.00
CA ASP A 147 -2.73 -14.11 5.85
C ASP A 147 -1.23 -14.44 5.78
N ALA A 148 -0.52 -14.26 6.90
CA ALA A 148 0.93 -14.40 6.94
C ALA A 148 1.51 -14.92 8.26
N VAL A 149 2.65 -15.60 8.18
CA VAL A 149 3.44 -16.09 9.31
C VAL A 149 4.76 -15.32 9.39
N LEU A 150 4.98 -14.58 10.47
CA LEU A 150 6.09 -13.63 10.66
C LEU A 150 6.94 -13.91 11.91
#